data_AF-A0A849VLD2-F1
#
_entry.id   AF-A0A849VLD2-F1
#
_cell.length_a   1.000
_cell.length_b   1.000
_cell.length_c   1.000
_cell.angle_alpha   90.00
_cell.angle_beta   90.00
_cell.angle_gamma   90.00
#
_symmetry.space_group_name_H-M   'P 1'
#
loop_
_entity.id
_entity.type
_entity.pdbx_description
1 polymer ?
#
loop_
_entity_poly.entity_id
_entity_poly.type
_entity_poly.pdbx_seq_one_letter_code
_entity_poly.pdbx_strand_id
1 'polypeptide(L)'
;MLDETAEQILDRRYRGMNPKFVKQVWEKRRRQETAEHRRVARDAAELAKQQSQRATTLRLAREWEVAQQEELFRAQFLENIGQLRLSHLVEKYKSAAAIVGAMEVRYRAAEIIQHHVRRSPFSYSEVMSDARARAVVAVRQAAMADIHVLCPHFSLTQIGKLFGGRDHTTVLHALKKMGVWRGNREQPEA
;
A
#
# COMPACT_ATOMS: atom_id res chain seq x y z
N MET A 1 -51.91 -45.62 -32.30
CA MET A 1 -53.05 -46.48 -32.72
C MET A 1 -52.78 -47.87 -32.19
N LEU A 2 -53.24 -48.15 -30.96
CA LEU A 2 -53.36 -49.51 -30.45
C LEU A 2 -54.83 -49.71 -30.09
N ASP A 3 -55.36 -50.77 -30.65
CA ASP A 3 -56.76 -51.18 -30.76
C ASP A 3 -57.38 -51.43 -29.38
N GLU A 4 -58.33 -50.59 -28.95
CA GLU A 4 -58.93 -50.57 -27.61
C GLU A 4 -60.05 -51.60 -27.38
N THR A 5 -60.29 -52.53 -28.31
CA THR A 5 -61.46 -53.43 -28.23
C THR A 5 -61.15 -54.89 -27.83
N ALA A 6 -59.88 -55.25 -27.58
CA ALA A 6 -59.47 -56.66 -27.53
C ALA A 6 -58.90 -57.21 -26.20
N GLU A 7 -59.12 -56.56 -25.04
CA GLU A 7 -58.89 -57.23 -23.75
C GLU A 7 -60.23 -57.66 -23.13
N GLN A 8 -60.77 -58.73 -23.71
CA GLN A 8 -61.77 -59.58 -23.07
C GLN A 8 -61.29 -59.94 -21.66
N ILE A 9 -62.21 -59.87 -20.69
CA ILE A 9 -62.00 -60.21 -19.28
C ILE A 9 -61.48 -61.66 -19.17
N LEU A 10 -60.16 -61.83 -19.21
CA LEU A 10 -59.45 -63.09 -18.95
C LEU A 10 -59.18 -63.29 -17.45
N ASP A 11 -59.38 -62.26 -16.63
CA ASP A 11 -59.23 -62.38 -15.18
C ASP A 11 -60.41 -63.19 -14.63
N ARG A 12 -60.11 -64.45 -14.27
CA ARG A 12 -61.08 -65.44 -13.76
C ARG A 12 -61.90 -64.92 -12.57
N ARG A 13 -61.40 -63.90 -11.84
CA ARG A 13 -62.07 -63.28 -10.69
C ARG A 13 -63.37 -62.54 -11.03
N TYR A 14 -63.57 -62.14 -12.29
CA TYR A 14 -64.74 -61.37 -12.72
C TYR A 14 -65.74 -62.18 -13.56
N ARG A 15 -65.56 -63.51 -13.64
CA ARG A 15 -66.45 -64.42 -14.39
C ARG A 15 -67.83 -64.48 -13.74
N GLY A 16 -68.90 -64.26 -14.51
CA GLY A 16 -70.29 -64.27 -14.03
C GLY A 16 -70.78 -62.95 -13.39
N MET A 17 -69.94 -61.91 -13.35
CA MET A 17 -70.29 -60.59 -12.82
C MET A 17 -70.92 -59.66 -13.87
N ASN A 18 -71.69 -58.64 -13.43
CA ASN A 18 -72.36 -57.69 -14.34
C ASN A 18 -71.34 -56.88 -15.19
N PRO A 19 -71.43 -56.90 -16.54
CA PRO A 19 -70.48 -56.23 -17.41
C PRO A 19 -70.33 -54.71 -17.19
N LYS A 20 -71.43 -54.01 -16.85
CA LYS A 20 -71.39 -52.57 -16.57
C LYS A 20 -70.59 -52.27 -15.30
N PHE A 21 -70.75 -53.11 -14.28
CA PHE A 21 -70.01 -53.01 -13.02
C PHE A 21 -68.51 -53.24 -13.26
N VAL A 22 -68.14 -54.28 -14.02
CA VAL A 22 -66.73 -54.59 -14.33
C VAL A 22 -66.06 -53.44 -15.10
N LYS A 23 -66.75 -52.86 -16.10
CA LYS A 23 -66.24 -51.68 -16.83
C LYS A 23 -65.97 -50.49 -15.91
N GLN A 24 -66.88 -50.21 -14.96
CA GLN A 24 -66.69 -49.14 -13.98
C GLN A 24 -65.50 -49.41 -13.04
N VAL A 25 -65.28 -50.66 -12.64
CA VAL A 25 -64.12 -51.05 -11.82
C VAL A 25 -62.80 -50.82 -12.57
N TRP A 26 -62.72 -51.22 -13.84
CA TRP A 26 -61.53 -50.99 -14.66
C TRP A 26 -61.31 -49.51 -15.00
N GLU A 27 -62.37 -48.75 -15.28
CA GLU A 27 -62.28 -47.29 -15.43
C GLU A 27 -61.79 -46.61 -14.14
N LYS A 28 -62.29 -47.05 -12.97
CA LYS A 28 -61.82 -46.54 -11.67
C LYS A 28 -60.34 -46.88 -11.46
N ARG A 29 -59.91 -48.10 -11.76
CA ARG A 29 -58.51 -48.53 -11.64
C ARG A 29 -57.59 -47.75 -12.60
N ARG A 30 -57.97 -47.57 -13.87
CA ARG A 30 -57.21 -46.74 -14.83
C ARG A 30 -57.12 -45.28 -14.39
N ARG A 31 -58.19 -44.72 -13.82
CA ARG A 31 -58.16 -43.37 -13.21
C ARG A 31 -57.20 -43.30 -12.02
N GLN A 32 -57.14 -44.35 -11.19
CA GLN A 32 -56.19 -44.44 -10.08
C GLN A 32 -54.75 -44.56 -10.59
N GLU A 33 -54.46 -45.48 -11.51
CA GLU A 33 -53.13 -45.66 -12.13
C GLU A 33 -52.64 -44.38 -12.80
N THR A 34 -53.48 -43.72 -13.61
CA THR A 34 -53.11 -42.42 -14.24
C THR A 34 -52.92 -41.30 -13.22
N ALA A 35 -53.69 -41.29 -12.13
CA ALA A 35 -53.48 -40.34 -11.04
C ALA A 35 -52.18 -40.62 -10.27
N GLU A 36 -51.84 -41.89 -10.04
CA GLU A 36 -50.58 -42.32 -9.43
C GLU A 36 -49.38 -41.98 -10.31
N HIS A 37 -49.42 -42.31 -11.61
CA HIS A 37 -48.39 -41.90 -12.57
C HIS A 37 -48.20 -40.38 -12.63
N ARG A 38 -49.30 -39.61 -12.57
CA ARG A 38 -49.22 -38.13 -12.50
C ARG A 38 -48.60 -37.63 -11.19
N ARG A 39 -48.85 -38.30 -10.06
CA ARG A 39 -48.21 -37.96 -8.77
C ARG A 39 -46.72 -38.24 -8.82
N VAL A 40 -46.33 -39.46 -9.22
CA VAL A 40 -44.92 -39.85 -9.35
C VAL A 40 -44.18 -38.94 -10.33
N ALA A 41 -44.79 -38.55 -11.44
CA ALA A 41 -44.18 -37.62 -12.40
C ALA A 41 -43.99 -36.20 -11.82
N ARG A 42 -44.93 -35.72 -10.98
CA ARG A 42 -44.78 -34.42 -10.29
C ARG A 42 -43.67 -34.47 -9.25
N ASP A 43 -43.64 -35.52 -8.43
CA ASP A 43 -42.62 -35.70 -7.39
C ASP A 43 -41.22 -35.83 -8.02
N ALA A 44 -41.11 -36.54 -9.14
CA ALA A 44 -39.87 -36.64 -9.92
C ALA A 44 -39.45 -35.29 -10.52
N ALA A 45 -40.39 -34.50 -11.05
CA ALA A 45 -40.11 -33.17 -11.58
C ALA A 45 -39.67 -32.18 -10.48
N GLU A 46 -40.29 -32.25 -9.30
CA GLU A 46 -39.88 -31.46 -8.13
C GLU A 46 -38.48 -31.85 -7.66
N LEU A 47 -38.18 -33.15 -7.60
CA LEU A 47 -36.85 -33.65 -7.23
C LEU A 47 -35.78 -33.20 -8.23
N ALA A 48 -36.06 -33.28 -9.53
CA ALA A 48 -35.15 -32.80 -10.58
C ALA A 48 -34.91 -31.28 -10.50
N LYS A 49 -35.96 -30.51 -10.19
CA LYS A 49 -35.85 -29.05 -9.96
C LYS A 49 -34.97 -28.75 -8.75
N GLN A 50 -35.15 -29.46 -7.64
CA GLN A 50 -34.34 -29.31 -6.43
C GLN A 50 -32.87 -29.70 -6.68
N GLN A 51 -32.63 -30.77 -7.44
CA GLN A 51 -31.27 -31.20 -7.82
C GLN A 51 -30.56 -30.16 -8.70
N SER A 52 -31.26 -29.62 -9.69
CA SER A 52 -30.74 -28.54 -10.54
C SER A 52 -30.41 -27.29 -9.71
N GLN A 53 -31.32 -26.87 -8.81
CA GLN A 53 -31.07 -25.76 -7.89
C GLN A 53 -29.84 -26.02 -7.01
N ARG A 54 -29.73 -27.20 -6.40
CA ARG A 54 -28.56 -27.59 -5.58
C ARG A 54 -27.26 -27.59 -6.40
N ALA A 55 -27.30 -28.06 -7.65
CA ALA A 55 -26.13 -28.03 -8.53
C ALA A 55 -25.72 -26.58 -8.84
N THR A 56 -26.69 -25.70 -9.12
CA THR A 56 -26.41 -24.28 -9.37
C THR A 56 -25.87 -23.56 -8.14
N THR A 57 -26.39 -23.83 -6.95
CA THR A 57 -25.91 -23.21 -5.71
C THR A 57 -24.50 -23.69 -5.36
N LEU A 58 -24.22 -24.99 -5.54
CA LEU A 58 -22.86 -25.52 -5.35
C LEU A 58 -21.87 -24.95 -6.36
N ARG A 59 -22.27 -24.77 -7.62
CA ARG A 59 -21.43 -24.12 -8.63
C ARG A 59 -21.13 -22.68 -8.25
N LEU A 60 -22.16 -21.92 -7.88
CA LEU A 60 -22.02 -20.53 -7.44
C LEU A 60 -21.12 -20.44 -6.20
N ALA A 61 -21.27 -21.31 -5.20
CA ALA A 61 -20.41 -21.35 -4.03
C ALA A 61 -18.92 -21.55 -4.40
N ARG A 62 -18.62 -22.46 -5.34
CA ARG A 62 -17.26 -22.65 -5.85
C ARG A 62 -16.73 -21.44 -6.61
N GLU A 63 -17.55 -20.82 -7.45
CA GLU A 63 -17.19 -19.58 -8.16
C GLU A 63 -16.86 -18.46 -7.18
N TRP A 64 -17.63 -18.33 -6.10
CA TRP A 64 -17.37 -17.38 -5.01
C TRP A 64 -16.10 -17.71 -4.23
N GLU A 65 -15.83 -18.97 -3.90
CA GLU A 65 -14.59 -19.39 -3.25
C GLU A 65 -13.36 -19.06 -4.10
N VAL A 66 -13.42 -19.33 -5.41
CA VAL A 66 -12.34 -18.99 -6.35
C VAL A 66 -12.12 -17.48 -6.43
N ALA A 67 -13.21 -16.69 -6.52
CA ALA A 67 -13.12 -15.24 -6.53
C ALA A 67 -12.51 -14.68 -5.23
N GLN A 68 -12.90 -15.22 -4.07
CA GLN A 68 -12.32 -14.86 -2.77
C GLN A 68 -10.82 -15.19 -2.69
N GLN A 69 -10.40 -16.34 -3.19
CA GLN A 69 -8.99 -16.71 -3.26
C GLN A 69 -8.20 -15.77 -4.18
N GLU A 70 -8.77 -15.37 -5.31
CA GLU A 70 -8.14 -14.42 -6.22
C GLU A 70 -8.01 -13.01 -5.61
N GLU A 71 -9.04 -12.53 -4.90
CA GLU A 71 -8.99 -11.27 -4.17
C GLU A 71 -7.93 -11.27 -3.07
N LEU A 72 -7.88 -12.34 -2.26
CA LEU A 72 -6.85 -12.53 -1.24
C LEU A 72 -5.45 -12.54 -1.85
N PHE A 73 -5.26 -13.26 -2.96
CA PHE A 73 -3.98 -13.26 -3.68
C PHE A 73 -3.60 -11.87 -4.18
N ARG A 74 -4.54 -11.11 -4.76
CA ARG A 74 -4.29 -9.73 -5.23
C ARG A 74 -3.92 -8.81 -4.07
N ALA A 75 -4.61 -8.91 -2.93
CA ALA A 75 -4.30 -8.13 -1.73
C ALA A 75 -2.89 -8.46 -1.22
N GLN A 76 -2.56 -9.75 -1.08
CA GLN A 76 -1.24 -10.22 -0.68
C GLN A 76 -0.15 -9.77 -1.65
N PHE A 77 -0.41 -9.83 -2.96
CA PHE A 77 0.52 -9.40 -4.00
C PHE A 77 0.83 -7.90 -3.92
N LEU A 78 -0.20 -7.07 -3.75
CA LEU A 78 -0.04 -5.62 -3.59
C LEU A 78 0.69 -5.28 -2.28
N GLU A 79 0.39 -5.99 -1.21
CA GLU A 79 1.11 -5.85 0.07
C GLU A 79 2.59 -6.20 -0.09
N ASN A 80 2.92 -7.32 -0.74
CA ASN A 80 4.29 -7.74 -0.99
C ASN A 80 5.06 -6.72 -1.84
N ILE A 81 4.42 -6.15 -2.88
CA ILE A 81 5.01 -5.04 -3.65
C ILE A 81 5.23 -3.81 -2.76
N GLY A 82 4.26 -3.48 -1.90
CA GLY A 82 4.37 -2.42 -0.92
C GLY A 82 5.55 -2.61 0.03
N GLN A 83 5.72 -3.83 0.56
CA GLN A 83 6.83 -4.21 1.44
C GLN A 83 8.18 -4.17 0.72
N LEU A 84 8.26 -4.62 -0.54
CA LEU A 84 9.48 -4.53 -1.36
C LEU A 84 9.86 -3.07 -1.66
N ARG A 85 8.87 -2.21 -1.96
CA ARG A 85 9.13 -0.77 -2.14
C ARG A 85 9.53 -0.10 -0.84
N LEU A 86 8.87 -0.41 0.26
CA LEU A 86 9.17 0.16 1.57
C LEU A 86 10.54 -0.28 2.06
N SER A 87 10.91 -1.56 1.91
CA SER A 87 12.25 -2.05 2.24
C SER A 87 13.32 -1.39 1.38
N HIS A 88 13.11 -1.23 0.07
CA HIS A 88 14.04 -0.50 -0.79
C HIS A 88 14.16 0.99 -0.40
N LEU A 89 13.05 1.63 -0.04
CA LEU A 89 13.02 3.01 0.41
C LEU A 89 13.73 3.16 1.77
N VAL A 90 13.45 2.26 2.72
CA VAL A 90 14.12 2.17 4.00
C VAL A 90 15.60 1.90 3.81
N GLU A 91 16.03 1.06 2.88
CA GLU A 91 17.44 0.80 2.61
C GLU A 91 18.14 2.00 1.95
N LYS A 92 17.45 2.68 1.02
CA LYS A 92 17.91 3.95 0.44
C LYS A 92 18.04 5.05 1.50
N TYR A 93 17.10 5.14 2.42
CA TYR A 93 17.14 6.11 3.52
C TYR A 93 17.97 5.64 4.71
N LYS A 94 18.24 4.35 4.89
CA LYS A 94 19.21 3.81 5.88
C LYS A 94 20.63 3.91 5.37
N SER A 95 20.88 3.82 4.06
CA SER A 95 22.16 4.21 3.48
C SER A 95 22.32 5.73 3.57
N ALA A 96 21.27 6.51 3.30
CA ALA A 96 21.29 7.95 3.57
C ALA A 96 21.34 8.29 5.07
N ALA A 97 20.76 7.48 5.97
CA ALA A 97 20.76 7.66 7.42
C ALA A 97 21.92 6.97 8.13
N ALA A 98 22.65 6.09 7.46
CA ALA A 98 23.98 5.65 7.84
C ALA A 98 24.99 6.71 7.39
N ILE A 99 24.75 7.39 6.26
CA ILE A 99 25.46 8.62 5.88
C ILE A 99 25.14 9.73 6.89
N VAL A 100 23.88 9.97 7.27
CA VAL A 100 23.42 11.01 8.24
C VAL A 100 23.66 10.60 9.71
N GLY A 101 23.70 9.32 10.02
CA GLY A 101 23.90 8.77 11.38
C GLY A 101 25.36 8.52 11.71
N ALA A 102 26.21 8.29 10.70
CA ALA A 102 27.65 8.58 10.80
C ALA A 102 27.92 10.11 10.80
N MET A 103 26.88 10.93 10.59
CA MET A 103 26.94 12.40 10.52
C MET A 103 26.70 13.09 11.86
N GLU A 104 27.45 12.72 12.89
CA GLU A 104 28.24 13.79 13.51
C GLU A 104 29.47 14.03 12.61
N VAL A 105 29.27 14.36 11.32
CA VAL A 105 30.36 14.94 10.53
C VAL A 105 30.53 16.32 11.11
N ARG A 106 31.43 16.42 12.08
CA ARG A 106 31.98 17.69 12.51
C ARG A 106 32.66 18.27 11.27
N TYR A 107 31.95 19.13 10.54
CA TYR A 107 32.54 19.86 9.43
C TYR A 107 33.80 20.54 9.94
N ARG A 108 34.94 20.30 9.29
CA ARG A 108 36.15 21.02 9.65
C ARG A 108 36.00 22.44 9.13
N ALA A 109 36.31 23.44 9.95
CA ALA A 109 36.21 24.84 9.52
C ALA A 109 37.03 25.10 8.23
N ALA A 110 38.15 24.39 8.04
CA ALA A 110 38.94 24.43 6.80
C ALA A 110 38.14 23.98 5.56
N GLU A 111 37.30 22.95 5.67
CA GLU A 111 36.47 22.45 4.57
C GLU A 111 35.36 23.44 4.21
N ILE A 112 34.75 24.07 5.22
CA ILE A 112 33.75 25.13 5.01
C ILE A 112 34.38 26.31 4.27
N ILE A 113 35.58 26.74 4.68
CA ILE A 113 36.32 27.81 4.00
C ILE A 113 36.61 27.42 2.55
N GLN A 114 37.16 26.23 2.32
CA GLN A 114 37.46 25.75 0.97
C GLN A 114 36.21 25.66 0.09
N HIS A 115 35.07 25.26 0.65
CA HIS A 115 33.79 25.21 -0.06
C HIS A 115 33.37 26.58 -0.60
N HIS A 116 33.51 27.63 0.21
CA HIS A 116 33.22 29.02 -0.17
C HIS A 116 34.22 29.56 -1.19
N VAL A 117 35.51 29.31 -0.97
CA VAL A 117 36.58 29.72 -1.89
C VAL A 117 36.36 29.11 -3.27
N ARG A 118 36.08 27.80 -3.36
CA ARG A 118 35.86 27.08 -4.63
C ARG A 118 34.68 27.60 -5.46
N ARG A 119 33.69 28.22 -4.82
CA ARG A 119 32.50 28.81 -5.46
C ARG A 119 32.66 30.29 -5.79
N SER A 120 33.79 30.87 -5.42
CA SER A 120 34.12 32.27 -5.66
C SER A 120 35.24 32.40 -6.69
N PRO A 121 35.40 33.57 -7.33
CA PRO A 121 36.54 33.84 -8.21
C PRO A 121 37.85 34.12 -7.44
N PHE A 122 37.86 34.00 -6.11
CA PHE A 122 38.99 34.37 -5.26
C PHE A 122 39.78 33.15 -4.79
N SER A 123 41.07 33.32 -4.61
CA SER A 123 41.97 32.33 -4.01
C SER A 123 41.80 32.25 -2.49
N TYR A 124 42.26 31.14 -1.90
CA TYR A 124 42.27 30.96 -0.43
C TYR A 124 43.05 32.08 0.27
N SER A 125 44.22 32.45 -0.27
CA SER A 125 45.06 33.53 0.25
C SER A 125 44.34 34.87 0.24
N GLU A 126 43.57 35.19 -0.80
CA GLU A 126 42.81 36.44 -0.87
C GLU A 126 41.70 36.49 0.19
N VAL A 127 40.97 35.39 0.38
CA VAL A 127 39.93 35.33 1.42
C VAL A 127 40.54 35.45 2.82
N MET A 128 41.75 34.92 3.06
CA MET A 128 42.45 35.08 4.34
C MET A 128 43.14 36.44 4.53
N SER A 129 43.58 37.09 3.43
CA SER A 129 44.30 38.38 3.44
C SER A 129 43.51 39.52 4.06
N ASP A 130 44.15 40.68 4.32
CA ASP A 130 43.45 41.90 4.77
C ASP A 130 42.70 42.65 3.65
N ALA A 131 42.47 42.02 2.48
CA ALA A 131 41.70 42.62 1.41
C ALA A 131 40.25 42.97 1.86
N ARG A 132 39.86 44.22 1.56
CA ARG A 132 38.55 44.81 1.91
C ARG A 132 37.62 45.00 0.71
N ALA A 133 37.99 44.45 -0.44
CA ALA A 133 37.12 44.44 -1.62
C ALA A 133 35.77 43.79 -1.25
N ARG A 134 34.65 44.47 -1.58
CA ARG A 134 33.31 44.07 -1.11
C ARG A 134 32.97 42.62 -1.43
N ALA A 135 33.35 42.14 -2.61
CA ALA A 135 33.11 40.78 -3.05
C ALA A 135 33.90 39.74 -2.23
N VAL A 136 35.18 40.00 -1.93
CA VAL A 136 36.01 39.12 -1.06
C VAL A 136 35.45 39.10 0.36
N VAL A 137 35.08 40.27 0.88
CA VAL A 137 34.50 40.40 2.23
C VAL A 137 33.17 39.64 2.33
N ALA A 138 32.34 39.65 1.29
CA ALA A 138 31.07 38.91 1.27
C ALA A 138 31.29 37.38 1.41
N VAL A 139 32.25 36.82 0.66
CA VAL A 139 32.61 35.39 0.75
C VAL A 139 33.12 35.05 2.15
N ARG A 140 33.97 35.91 2.72
CA ARG A 140 34.49 35.73 4.08
C ARG A 140 33.37 35.76 5.14
N GLN A 141 32.44 36.70 5.01
CA GLN A 141 31.32 36.85 5.94
C GLN A 141 30.36 35.65 5.88
N ALA A 142 30.09 35.14 4.68
CA ALA A 142 29.31 33.91 4.50
C ALA A 142 30.00 32.70 5.14
N ALA A 143 31.30 32.51 4.90
CA ALA A 143 32.06 31.43 5.51
C ALA A 143 32.11 31.53 7.06
N MET A 144 32.27 32.73 7.61
CA MET A 144 32.20 32.97 9.07
C MET A 144 30.83 32.59 9.65
N ALA A 145 29.75 32.92 8.94
CA ALA A 145 28.39 32.59 9.36
C ALA A 145 28.14 31.08 9.34
N ASP A 146 28.54 30.39 8.29
CA ASP A 146 28.39 28.93 8.20
C ASP A 146 29.21 28.21 9.26
N ILE A 147 30.45 28.64 9.54
CA ILE A 147 31.24 28.06 10.64
C ILE A 147 30.55 28.26 11.99
N HIS A 148 29.95 29.42 12.23
CA HIS A 148 29.23 29.66 13.49
C HIS A 148 28.01 28.74 13.66
N VAL A 149 27.27 28.45 12.59
CA VAL A 149 26.08 27.58 12.63
C VAL A 149 26.44 26.11 12.66
N LEU A 150 27.37 25.68 11.80
CA LEU A 150 27.72 24.27 11.59
C LEU A 150 28.75 23.77 12.59
N CYS A 151 29.56 24.68 13.18
CA CYS A 151 30.60 24.35 14.14
C CYS A 151 30.38 25.11 15.46
N PRO A 152 29.31 24.80 16.23
CA PRO A 152 28.92 25.58 17.42
C PRO A 152 29.95 25.56 18.56
N HIS A 153 30.93 24.65 18.51
CA HIS A 153 32.05 24.58 19.45
C HIS A 153 33.14 25.64 19.19
N PHE A 154 33.11 26.35 18.06
CA PHE A 154 34.03 27.46 17.80
C PHE A 154 33.49 28.77 18.40
N SER A 155 34.24 29.34 19.34
CA SER A 155 34.00 30.71 19.82
C SER A 155 34.28 31.76 18.73
N LEU A 156 33.69 32.95 18.85
CA LEU A 156 33.91 34.06 17.91
C LEU A 156 35.40 34.40 17.73
N THR A 157 36.19 34.32 18.80
CA THR A 157 37.64 34.53 18.76
C THR A 157 38.36 33.44 17.99
N GLN A 158 37.97 32.16 18.16
CA GLN A 158 38.55 31.06 17.39
C GLN A 158 38.19 31.17 15.91
N ILE A 159 36.95 31.57 15.58
CA ILE A 159 36.55 31.84 14.19
C ILE A 159 37.40 32.96 13.61
N GLY A 160 37.62 34.06 14.34
CA GLY A 160 38.46 35.18 13.89
C GLY A 160 39.89 34.76 13.57
N LYS A 161 40.49 33.90 14.39
CA LYS A 161 41.83 33.32 14.16
C LYS A 161 41.92 32.53 12.84
N LEU A 162 40.87 31.80 12.46
CA LEU A 162 40.83 31.04 11.20
C LEU A 162 40.92 31.95 9.97
N PHE A 163 40.43 33.18 10.06
CA PHE A 163 40.46 34.16 8.97
C PHE A 163 41.60 35.16 9.13
N GLY A 164 42.83 34.69 9.33
CA GLY A 164 44.02 35.53 9.38
C GLY A 164 44.13 36.39 10.65
N GLY A 165 43.69 35.88 11.80
CA GLY A 165 43.86 36.58 13.08
C GLY A 165 42.92 37.76 13.31
N ARG A 166 41.74 37.76 12.67
CA ARG A 166 40.76 38.84 12.79
C ARG A 166 40.14 38.88 14.17
N ASP A 167 39.79 40.09 14.60
CA ASP A 167 39.16 40.32 15.88
C ASP A 167 37.76 39.69 15.96
N HIS A 168 37.37 39.20 17.13
CA HIS A 168 36.09 38.54 17.36
C HIS A 168 34.90 39.47 17.06
N THR A 169 35.07 40.79 17.21
CA THR A 169 34.08 41.81 16.84
C THR A 169 33.84 41.85 15.33
N THR A 170 34.84 41.54 14.51
CA THR A 170 34.70 41.42 13.04
C THR A 170 33.79 40.25 12.70
N VAL A 171 33.97 39.11 13.38
CA VAL A 171 33.10 37.94 13.23
C VAL A 171 31.68 38.29 13.67
N LEU A 172 31.51 38.92 14.84
CA LEU A 172 30.20 39.35 15.32
C LEU A 172 29.49 40.27 14.29
N HIS A 173 30.21 41.22 13.71
CA HIS A 173 29.68 42.10 12.66
C HIS A 173 29.26 41.31 11.41
N ALA A 174 30.05 40.31 11.00
CA ALA A 174 29.70 39.40 9.91
C ALA A 174 28.41 38.62 10.21
N LEU A 175 28.29 38.04 11.41
CA LEU A 175 27.11 37.27 11.81
C LEU A 175 25.84 38.10 11.85
N LYS A 176 25.92 39.34 12.35
CA LYS A 176 24.80 40.30 12.33
C LYS A 176 24.40 40.63 10.91
N LYS A 177 25.37 40.90 10.03
CA LYS A 177 25.12 41.23 8.63
C LYS A 177 24.49 40.06 7.86
N MET A 178 24.85 38.82 8.20
CA MET A 178 24.26 37.62 7.61
C MET A 178 22.94 37.19 8.25
N GLY A 179 22.46 37.88 9.29
CA GLY A 179 21.19 37.55 9.97
C GLY A 179 21.22 36.30 10.84
N VAL A 180 22.41 35.80 11.18
CA VAL A 180 22.59 34.55 11.93
C VAL A 180 22.75 34.80 13.44
N TRP A 181 23.20 35.99 13.83
CA TRP A 181 23.37 36.33 15.24
C TRP A 181 22.03 36.52 15.95
N ARG A 182 21.65 35.60 16.85
CA ARG A 182 20.40 35.70 17.62
C ARG A 182 20.49 36.54 18.91
N GLY A 183 21.69 36.94 19.33
CA GLY A 183 21.88 37.64 20.61
C GLY A 183 21.35 36.85 21.82
N ASN A 184 21.47 37.41 23.02
CA ASN A 184 21.13 36.73 24.27
C ASN A 184 19.61 36.65 24.56
N ARG A 185 18.73 36.63 23.55
CA ARG A 185 17.27 36.75 23.77
C ARG A 185 16.53 35.42 24.00
N GLU A 186 17.20 34.29 23.82
CA GLU A 186 16.56 32.97 23.97
C GLU A 186 17.59 31.98 24.53
N GLN A 187 17.93 32.10 25.81
CA GLN A 187 18.21 30.90 26.59
C GLN A 187 16.88 30.59 27.29
N PRO A 188 16.19 29.48 26.97
CA PRO A 188 15.12 29.02 27.84
C PRO A 188 15.75 28.80 29.21
N GLU A 189 15.29 29.55 30.21
CA GLU A 189 15.66 29.30 31.60
C GLU A 189 15.36 27.83 31.90
N ALA A 190 16.38 27.13 32.39
CA ALA A 190 16.35 25.71 32.68
C ALA A 190 15.36 25.35 33.79
#